data_AF-A0A106C1G9-F1
#
_entry.id   AF-A0A106C1G9-F1
#
_cell.length_a   1.000
_cell.length_b   1.000
_cell.length_c   1.000
_cell.angle_alpha   90.00
_cell.angle_beta   90.00
_cell.angle_gamma   90.00
#
_symmetry.space_group_name_H-M   'P 1'
#
loop_
_entity.id
_entity.type
_entity.pdbx_description
1 polymer ?
#
loop_
_entity_poly.entity_id
_entity_poly.type
_entity_poly.pdbx_seq_one_letter_code
_entity_poly.pdbx_strand_id
1 'polypeptide(L)'
;MYPQRRCYPGLKHTPRHILAAQELANWIDSASCTFVGNKQVLKNDALSVLKDKKGIVFIMNGWGNTDHIDLWDGEYLKAGDPDWLNLGEQIWFWEMSA
;
A
#
# COMPACT_ATOMS: atom_id res chain seq x y z
N MET A 1 -18.90 0.36 9.20
CA MET A 1 -17.84 1.05 8.45
C MET A 1 -17.64 2.43 9.08
N TYR A 2 -16.44 2.78 9.55
CA TYR A 2 -16.18 4.09 10.16
C TYR A 2 -15.57 5.03 9.11
N PRO A 3 -16.36 5.85 8.38
CA PRO A 3 -15.77 6.86 7.50
C PRO A 3 -14.97 7.86 8.34
N GLN A 4 -13.80 8.28 7.83
CA GLN A 4 -12.94 9.35 8.37
C GLN A 4 -12.07 9.05 9.61
N ARG A 5 -11.55 7.83 9.78
CA ARG A 5 -10.44 7.59 10.73
C ARG A 5 -9.19 8.33 10.25
N ARG A 6 -8.99 9.54 10.75
CA ARG A 6 -7.88 10.45 10.43
C ARG A 6 -7.09 10.75 11.70
N CYS A 7 -5.81 10.41 11.68
CA CYS A 7 -4.88 10.45 12.83
C CYS A 7 -5.34 9.68 14.08
N TYR A 8 -4.39 9.15 14.84
CA TYR A 8 -4.72 8.60 16.14
C TYR A 8 -5.15 9.73 17.10
N PRO A 9 -6.17 9.50 17.95
CA PRO A 9 -6.57 10.46 18.97
C PRO A 9 -5.36 10.91 19.81
N GLY A 10 -5.26 12.22 20.04
CA GLY A 10 -4.20 12.80 20.88
C GLY A 10 -2.92 13.22 20.16
N LEU A 11 -2.68 12.81 18.90
CA LEU A 11 -1.45 13.14 18.17
C LEU A 11 -1.41 14.56 17.58
N LYS A 12 -2.50 15.34 17.66
CA LYS A 12 -2.60 16.77 17.26
C LYS A 12 -2.01 17.15 15.88
N HIS A 13 -1.85 16.21 14.95
CA HIS A 13 -1.31 16.47 13.61
C HIS A 13 -2.23 17.40 12.80
N THR A 14 -1.63 18.36 12.08
CA THR A 14 -2.30 19.28 11.15
C THR A 14 -1.45 19.41 9.87
N PRO A 15 -1.96 19.02 8.68
CA PRO A 15 -3.26 18.39 8.44
C PRO A 15 -3.32 16.97 9.04
N ARG A 16 -4.54 16.45 9.25
CA ARG A 16 -4.71 15.06 9.68
C ARG A 16 -4.48 14.12 8.48
N HIS A 17 -3.85 12.97 8.72
CA HIS A 17 -3.54 11.98 7.69
C HIS A 17 -4.48 10.76 7.76
N ILE A 18 -4.60 10.07 6.62
CA ILE A 18 -5.32 8.80 6.48
C ILE A 18 -4.69 7.75 7.41
N LEU A 19 -5.52 6.92 8.04
CA LEU A 19 -5.06 5.78 8.85
C LEU A 19 -5.28 4.43 8.18
N ALA A 20 -6.36 4.28 7.41
CA ALA A 20 -6.71 3.02 6.78
C ALA A 20 -5.89 2.80 5.52
N ALA A 21 -5.22 1.64 5.40
CA ALA A 21 -4.40 1.30 4.24
C ALA A 21 -5.21 1.33 2.94
N GLN A 22 -6.41 0.73 2.90
CA GLN A 22 -7.28 0.76 1.71
C GLN A 22 -7.70 2.17 1.31
N GLU A 23 -7.97 3.06 2.29
CA GLU A 23 -8.34 4.43 1.99
C GLU A 23 -7.16 5.22 1.41
N LEU A 24 -5.94 4.97 1.91
CA LEU A 24 -4.73 5.57 1.36
C LEU A 24 -4.45 5.04 -0.05
N ALA A 25 -4.56 3.72 -0.26
CA ALA A 25 -4.43 3.07 -1.57
C ALA A 25 -5.43 3.63 -2.59
N ASN A 26 -6.70 3.82 -2.20
CA ASN A 26 -7.72 4.41 -3.06
C ASN A 26 -7.41 5.88 -3.39
N TRP A 27 -6.84 6.63 -2.45
CA TRP A 27 -6.41 8.01 -2.71
C TRP A 27 -5.24 8.06 -3.69
N ILE A 28 -4.24 7.18 -3.54
CA ILE A 28 -3.10 7.04 -4.47
C ILE A 28 -3.60 6.67 -5.88
N ASP A 29 -4.60 5.80 -5.99
CA ASP A 29 -5.19 5.40 -7.28
C ASP A 29 -6.14 6.45 -7.90
N SER A 30 -6.42 7.53 -7.18
CA SER A 30 -7.37 8.55 -7.64
C SER A 30 -6.72 9.55 -8.59
N ALA A 31 -7.54 10.20 -9.42
CA ALA A 31 -7.09 11.32 -10.27
C ALA A 31 -6.49 12.51 -9.51
N SER A 32 -6.64 12.57 -8.18
CA SER A 32 -6.05 13.62 -7.35
C SER A 32 -4.59 13.35 -6.99
N CYS A 33 -4.11 12.11 -7.09
CA CYS A 33 -2.73 11.76 -6.85
C CYS A 33 -1.98 11.69 -8.19
N THR A 34 -1.23 12.74 -8.50
CA THR A 34 -0.56 12.89 -9.80
C THR A 34 0.93 12.57 -9.79
N PHE A 35 1.49 12.26 -8.61
CA PHE A 35 2.93 12.08 -8.41
C PHE A 35 3.36 10.61 -8.29
N VAL A 36 2.40 9.69 -8.24
CA VAL A 36 2.64 8.24 -8.24
C VAL A 36 2.28 7.70 -9.62
N GLY A 37 3.02 6.69 -10.10
CA GLY A 37 2.81 6.07 -11.41
C GLY A 37 1.48 5.34 -11.54
N ASN A 38 1.29 4.60 -12.64
CA ASN A 38 0.08 3.79 -12.83
C ASN A 38 0.07 2.57 -11.90
N LYS A 39 -1.11 2.23 -11.39
CA LYS A 39 -1.32 1.02 -10.58
C LYS A 39 -1.21 -0.24 -11.43
N GLN A 40 -0.42 -1.19 -10.97
CA GLN A 40 -0.47 -2.59 -11.38
C GLN A 40 -1.23 -3.40 -10.32
N VAL A 41 -2.14 -4.29 -10.75
CA VAL A 41 -2.85 -5.21 -9.84
C VAL A 41 -2.36 -6.63 -10.11
N LEU A 42 -1.84 -7.28 -9.07
CA LEU A 42 -1.32 -8.65 -9.10
C LEU A 42 -2.20 -9.52 -8.18
N LYS A 43 -2.50 -10.74 -8.61
CA LYS A 43 -3.30 -11.70 -7.82
C LYS A 43 -2.50 -12.88 -7.31
N ASN A 44 -1.35 -13.17 -7.95
CA ASN A 44 -0.41 -14.22 -7.59
C ASN A 44 1.00 -13.75 -7.95
N ASP A 45 2.02 -14.42 -7.42
CA ASP A 45 3.43 -14.29 -7.80
C ASP A 45 4.02 -12.87 -7.64
N ALA A 46 3.38 -12.02 -6.82
CA ALA A 46 3.78 -10.62 -6.67
C ALA A 46 5.25 -10.47 -6.25
N LEU A 47 5.72 -11.31 -5.32
CA LEU A 47 7.13 -11.30 -4.90
C LEU A 47 8.10 -11.46 -6.08
N SER A 48 7.80 -12.37 -7.01
CA SER A 48 8.65 -12.61 -8.18
C SER A 48 8.55 -11.49 -9.22
N VAL A 49 7.34 -10.97 -9.46
CA VAL A 49 7.06 -9.92 -10.45
C VAL A 49 7.64 -8.57 -10.01
N LEU A 50 7.68 -8.32 -8.70
CA LEU A 50 8.13 -7.07 -8.12
C LEU A 50 9.62 -7.05 -7.77
N LYS A 51 10.32 -8.18 -7.92
CA LYS A 51 11.77 -8.24 -7.73
C LYS A 51 12.48 -7.17 -8.56
N ASP A 52 13.46 -6.50 -7.94
CA ASP A 52 14.26 -5.41 -8.51
C ASP A 52 13.47 -4.13 -8.87
N LYS A 53 12.14 -4.10 -8.67
CA LYS A 53 11.31 -2.90 -8.83
C LYS A 53 11.13 -2.19 -7.49
N LYS A 54 10.97 -0.88 -7.52
CA LYS A 54 10.80 -0.06 -6.31
C LYS A 54 9.47 0.66 -6.37
N GLY A 55 8.80 0.80 -5.23
CA GLY A 55 7.53 1.51 -5.22
C GLY A 55 6.72 1.33 -3.96
N ILE A 56 5.44 1.66 -4.09
CA ILE A 56 4.44 1.49 -3.04
C ILE A 56 3.69 0.20 -3.30
N VAL A 57 3.51 -0.61 -2.26
CA VAL A 57 2.69 -1.82 -2.29
C VAL A 57 1.50 -1.67 -1.36
N PHE A 58 0.33 -2.11 -1.82
CA PHE A 58 -0.85 -2.31 -1.00
C PHE A 58 -1.26 -3.78 -1.06
N ILE A 59 -1.37 -4.42 0.10
CA ILE A 59 -1.72 -5.82 0.30
C ILE A 59 -3.18 -5.85 0.77
N MET A 60 -4.08 -6.23 -0.12
CA MET A 60 -5.51 -6.33 0.20
C MET A 60 -5.81 -7.63 0.93
N ASN A 61 -6.48 -7.56 2.08
CA ASN A 61 -6.95 -8.74 2.83
C ASN A 61 -5.84 -9.76 3.18
N GLY A 62 -4.63 -9.32 3.56
CA GLY A 62 -3.50 -10.20 3.86
C GLY A 62 -3.64 -11.02 5.15
N TRP A 63 -4.45 -10.55 6.11
CA TRP A 63 -4.74 -11.25 7.37
C TRP A 63 -6.25 -11.22 7.66
N GLY A 64 -7.01 -11.97 6.86
CA GLY A 64 -8.47 -11.85 6.81
C GLY A 64 -8.85 -10.51 6.19
N ASN A 65 -9.73 -9.74 6.81
CA ASN A 65 -10.15 -8.42 6.30
C ASN A 65 -9.16 -7.28 6.64
N THR A 66 -7.90 -7.62 6.92
CA THR A 66 -6.87 -6.65 7.33
C THR A 66 -5.95 -6.37 6.16
N ASP A 67 -5.87 -5.11 5.77
CA ASP A 67 -4.99 -4.63 4.71
C ASP A 67 -3.66 -4.10 5.26
N HIS A 68 -2.64 -4.03 4.40
CA HIS A 68 -1.35 -3.38 4.68
C HIS A 68 -0.92 -2.49 3.51
N ILE A 69 -0.21 -1.41 3.81
CA ILE A 69 0.42 -0.56 2.78
C ILE A 69 1.86 -0.24 3.22
N ASP A 70 2.80 -0.39 2.30
CA ASP A 70 4.23 -0.30 2.60
C ASP A 70 5.04 0.21 1.41
N LEU A 71 6.31 0.48 1.66
CA LEU A 71 7.32 0.71 0.64
C LEU A 71 8.04 -0.59 0.34
N TRP A 72 8.27 -0.84 -0.95
CA TRP A 72 9.02 -1.96 -1.49
C TRP A 72 10.27 -1.44 -2.20
N ASP A 73 11.44 -1.99 -1.87
CA ASP A 73 12.72 -1.54 -2.42
C ASP A 73 13.34 -2.48 -3.48
N GLY A 74 12.59 -3.50 -3.91
CA GLY A 74 13.03 -4.52 -4.85
C GLY A 74 13.39 -5.85 -4.20
N GLU A 75 13.59 -5.85 -2.88
CA GLU A 75 13.95 -7.05 -2.11
C GLU A 75 13.25 -7.12 -0.74
N TYR A 76 13.03 -5.97 -0.09
CA TYR A 76 12.45 -5.85 1.24
C TYR A 76 11.29 -4.86 1.29
N LEU A 77 10.33 -5.14 2.18
CA LEU A 77 9.37 -4.15 2.64
C LEU A 77 10.01 -3.29 3.73
N LYS A 78 9.59 -2.02 3.85
CA LYS A 78 10.14 -1.12 4.87
C LYS A 78 9.71 -1.52 6.29
N ALA A 79 8.49 -2.02 6.48
CA ALA A 79 7.95 -2.36 7.80
C ALA A 79 7.36 -3.79 7.88
N GLY A 80 7.66 -4.66 6.90
CA GLY A 80 7.15 -6.04 6.84
C GLY A 80 8.15 -7.03 6.24
N ASP A 81 7.73 -8.28 6.08
CA ASP A 81 8.53 -9.32 5.42
C ASP A 81 8.15 -9.45 3.94
N PRO A 82 9.10 -9.76 3.03
CA PRO A 82 8.81 -9.90 1.60
C PRO A 82 7.69 -10.90 1.29
N ASP A 83 7.59 -11.98 2.06
CA ASP A 83 6.58 -13.02 1.88
C ASP A 83 5.15 -12.53 2.13
N TRP A 84 4.95 -11.36 2.74
CA TRP A 84 3.62 -10.77 2.90
C TRP A 84 2.96 -10.46 1.55
N LEU A 85 3.76 -10.27 0.49
CA LEU A 85 3.25 -10.11 -0.88
C LEU A 85 2.51 -11.36 -1.40
N ASN A 86 2.66 -12.52 -0.74
CA ASN A 86 1.93 -13.74 -1.07
C ASN A 86 0.62 -13.90 -0.28
N LEU A 87 0.34 -13.02 0.69
CA LEU A 87 -0.81 -13.15 1.58
C LEU A 87 -2.06 -12.44 1.08
N GLY A 88 -1.91 -11.40 0.26
CA GLY A 88 -3.04 -10.58 -0.19
C GLY A 88 -3.87 -11.26 -1.27
N GLU A 89 -5.18 -11.05 -1.24
CA GLU A 89 -6.09 -11.41 -2.35
C GLU A 89 -5.76 -10.63 -3.63
N GLN A 90 -5.28 -9.39 -3.44
CA GLN A 90 -4.71 -8.54 -4.47
C GLN A 90 -3.53 -7.77 -3.91
N ILE A 91 -2.48 -7.66 -4.71
CA ILE A 91 -1.38 -6.73 -4.49
C ILE A 91 -1.51 -5.59 -5.49
N TRP A 92 -1.67 -4.37 -5.00
CA TRP A 92 -1.60 -3.18 -5.83
C TRP A 92 -0.20 -2.62 -5.72
N PHE A 93 0.44 -2.37 -6.86
CA PHE A 93 1.79 -1.86 -6.93
C PHE A 93 1.83 -0.58 -7.76
N TRP A 94 2.48 0.44 -7.22
CA TRP A 94 2.81 1.63 -7.98
C TRP A 94 4.32 1.78 -8.03
N GLU A 95 4.88 1.58 -9.22
CA GLU A 95 6.31 1.72 -9.44
C GLU A 95 6.75 3.19 -9.27
N MET A 96 7.87 3.39 -8.58
CA MET A 96 8.50 4.68 -8.39
C MET A 96 9.91 4.63 -8.98
N SER A 97 10.17 5.50 -9.95
CA SER A 97 11.53 5.72 -10.46
C SER A 97 12.36 6.47 -9.42
N ALA A 98 13.60 6.02 -9.22
CA ALA A 98 14.63 6.77 -8.52
C ALA A 98 15.14 7.94 -9.37
#